data_AF-A0A532DIB4-F1
#
_entry.id   AF-A0A532DIB4-F1
#
_cell.length_a   1.000
_cell.length_b   1.000
_cell.length_c   1.000
_cell.angle_alpha   90.00
_cell.angle_beta   90.00
_cell.angle_gamma   90.00
#
_symmetry.space_group_name_H-M   'P 1'
#
loop_
_entity.id
_entity.type
_entity.pdbx_description
1 polymer ?
#
loop_
_entity_poly.entity_id
_entity_poly.type
_entity_poly.pdbx_seq_one_letter_code
_entity_poly.pdbx_strand_id
1 'polypeptide(L)'
;MRVVWVIAVLLLSSVGSGGEGWAEDALGTRPLLTITRKDLSTVLPQDYRLLIDSGSIEQFLESLDGIPPDWGSVYGHGHHDPGLDERLFSLNRERDVKRAGKKALEWTVVFLWSGELSRYEPTVGGFSIAIGPIFTATQWGMVRFKAEDMPGNLTLIPNPGQREAFQRKLNNGEKIEVDVAMTGRLIPEESIVYDFSHDQEGLGIIMPVVRIERIDYLARSIHDGSSRNR
;
A
#
# COMPACT_ATOMS: atom_id res chain seq x y z
N MET A 1 -28.34 46.01 44.74
CA MET A 1 -27.25 45.38 43.94
C MET A 1 -27.65 43.94 43.63
N ARG A 2 -27.36 43.49 42.39
CA ARG A 2 -27.54 42.13 41.80
C ARG A 2 -28.99 41.82 41.36
N VAL A 3 -29.41 42.32 40.19
CA VAL A 3 -29.24 41.75 38.82
C VAL A 3 -30.03 40.45 38.63
N VAL A 4 -31.20 40.61 38.00
CA VAL A 4 -32.04 39.60 37.35
C VAL A 4 -31.33 39.11 36.08
N TRP A 5 -31.36 37.81 35.77
CA TRP A 5 -31.48 37.35 34.38
C TRP A 5 -32.30 36.06 34.31
N VAL A 6 -33.42 36.19 33.60
CA VAL A 6 -34.29 35.15 33.04
C VAL A 6 -33.51 34.43 31.95
N ILE A 7 -33.53 33.09 31.91
CA ILE A 7 -33.09 32.33 30.74
C ILE A 7 -34.23 31.44 30.27
N ALA A 8 -34.61 31.67 29.03
CA ALA A 8 -35.69 31.05 28.29
C ALA A 8 -35.37 29.61 27.89
N VAL A 9 -36.42 28.79 27.87
CA VAL A 9 -36.45 27.49 27.19
C VAL A 9 -36.54 27.73 25.69
N LEU A 10 -35.67 27.10 24.91
CA LEU A 10 -35.85 26.89 23.47
C LEU A 10 -35.42 25.47 23.10
N LEU A 11 -36.42 24.65 22.78
CA LEU A 11 -36.33 23.36 22.10
C LEU A 11 -35.97 23.59 20.63
N LEU A 12 -34.87 23.02 20.13
CA LEU A 12 -34.69 22.73 18.69
C LEU A 12 -33.83 21.46 18.50
N SER A 13 -34.54 20.35 18.32
CA SER A 13 -34.38 19.34 17.25
C SER A 13 -33.01 19.10 16.59
N SER A 14 -32.54 17.86 16.75
CA SER A 14 -31.99 16.97 15.71
C SER A 14 -31.13 17.57 14.59
N VAL A 15 -29.81 17.38 14.69
CA VAL A 15 -28.95 17.19 13.50
C VAL A 15 -28.15 15.92 13.73
N GLY A 16 -28.27 15.02 12.76
CA GLY A 16 -27.90 13.62 12.84
C GLY A 16 -26.41 13.36 13.05
N SER A 17 -26.16 12.31 13.82
CA SER A 17 -24.96 11.50 13.73
C SER A 17 -24.94 10.84 12.35
N GLY A 18 -24.22 11.43 11.41
CA GLY A 18 -24.03 10.92 10.06
C GLY A 18 -22.66 11.34 9.56
N GLY A 19 -21.61 10.66 10.01
CA GLY A 19 -20.23 11.09 9.74
C GLY A 19 -19.17 10.00 9.83
N GLU A 20 -19.53 8.72 9.85
CA GLU A 20 -18.55 7.63 9.87
C GLU A 20 -18.24 7.06 8.48
N GLY A 21 -19.02 7.37 7.44
CA GLY A 21 -18.81 6.85 6.07
C GLY A 21 -18.04 7.77 5.11
N TRP A 22 -17.90 9.06 5.40
CA TRP A 22 -17.37 10.04 4.42
C TRP A 22 -15.84 10.16 4.44
N ALA A 23 -15.19 9.80 5.56
CA ALA A 23 -13.74 9.91 5.70
C ALA A 23 -13.00 8.76 4.96
N GLU A 24 -13.57 7.55 4.97
CA GLU A 24 -13.01 6.38 4.27
C GLU A 24 -13.14 6.51 2.75
N ASP A 25 -14.29 7.00 2.24
CA ASP A 25 -14.52 7.22 0.81
C ASP A 25 -13.58 8.29 0.19
N ALA A 26 -13.11 9.23 0.99
CA ALA A 26 -12.20 10.29 0.54
C ALA A 26 -10.76 9.81 0.31
N LEU A 27 -10.35 8.70 0.93
CA LEU A 27 -9.01 8.14 0.71
C LEU A 27 -8.92 7.43 -0.65
N GLY A 28 -9.96 6.69 -1.01
CA GLY A 28 -9.99 5.86 -2.22
C GLY A 28 -10.36 6.59 -3.51
N THR A 29 -11.00 7.76 -3.44
CA THR A 29 -11.35 8.55 -4.64
C THR A 29 -10.35 9.69 -4.86
N ARG A 30 -9.49 9.58 -5.88
CA ARG A 30 -8.38 10.52 -6.10
C ARG A 30 -8.20 10.89 -7.58
N PRO A 31 -7.72 12.12 -7.88
CA PRO A 31 -7.38 12.49 -9.25
C PRO A 31 -6.19 11.68 -9.76
N LEU A 32 -6.14 11.45 -11.07
CA LEU A 32 -4.95 10.93 -11.75
C LEU A 32 -3.88 12.02 -11.81
N LEU A 33 -2.71 11.75 -11.23
CA LEU A 33 -1.57 12.62 -11.34
C LEU A 33 -0.86 12.40 -12.68
N THR A 34 -0.52 13.48 -13.36
CA THR A 34 0.20 13.48 -14.65
C THR A 34 1.72 13.50 -14.48
N ILE A 35 2.21 13.02 -13.34
CA ILE A 35 3.64 12.95 -13.00
C ILE A 35 4.16 11.52 -13.24
N THR A 36 5.47 11.38 -13.43
CA THR A 36 6.10 10.05 -13.54
C THR A 36 6.49 9.51 -12.16
N ARG A 37 6.84 8.22 -12.07
CA ARG A 37 7.38 7.62 -10.84
C ARG A 37 8.60 8.37 -10.30
N LYS A 38 9.45 8.90 -11.19
CA LYS A 38 10.67 9.64 -10.83
C LYS A 38 10.35 10.97 -10.16
N ASP A 39 9.21 11.55 -10.51
CA ASP A 39 8.75 12.83 -10.00
C ASP A 39 7.83 12.68 -8.78
N LEU A 40 7.58 11.45 -8.32
CA LEU A 40 6.69 11.18 -7.18
C LEU A 40 7.13 11.93 -5.92
N SER A 41 8.44 12.12 -5.74
CA SER A 41 9.03 12.92 -4.66
C SER A 41 8.49 14.35 -4.56
N THR A 42 7.98 14.91 -5.65
CA THR A 42 7.49 16.30 -5.71
C THR A 42 6.13 16.49 -5.06
N VAL A 43 5.37 15.41 -4.83
CA VAL A 43 3.99 15.45 -4.30
C VAL A 43 3.82 14.74 -2.95
N LEU A 44 4.89 14.10 -2.47
CA LEU A 44 4.93 13.37 -1.21
C LEU A 44 5.17 14.30 -0.02
N PRO A 45 4.74 13.90 1.20
CA PRO A 45 5.05 14.65 2.44
C PRO A 45 6.56 14.74 2.67
N GLN A 46 7.00 15.60 3.61
CA GLN A 46 8.40 15.62 4.03
C GLN A 46 8.74 14.37 4.87
N ASP A 47 10.02 13.96 4.84
CA ASP A 47 10.58 12.80 5.57
C ASP A 47 9.87 11.46 5.32
N TYR A 48 9.93 11.01 4.07
CA TYR A 48 9.47 9.68 3.66
C TYR A 48 10.64 8.80 3.21
N ARG A 49 10.37 7.50 3.06
CA ARG A 49 11.26 6.53 2.40
C ARG A 49 10.54 5.93 1.20
N LEU A 50 11.08 6.15 0.02
CA LEU A 50 10.55 5.57 -1.22
C LEU A 50 11.11 4.17 -1.39
N LEU A 51 10.24 3.15 -1.32
CA LEU A 51 10.59 1.73 -1.33
C LEU A 51 10.06 1.06 -2.60
N ILE A 52 10.58 1.50 -3.76
CA ILE A 52 10.08 1.08 -5.09
C ILE A 52 11.07 0.21 -5.86
N ASP A 53 12.33 0.18 -5.44
CA ASP A 53 13.41 -0.57 -6.07
C ASP A 53 14.11 -1.46 -5.04
N SER A 54 14.86 -2.46 -5.53
CA SER A 54 15.54 -3.43 -4.66
C SER A 54 16.45 -2.77 -3.63
N GLY A 55 17.24 -1.76 -4.03
CA GLY A 55 18.25 -1.16 -3.16
C GLY A 55 17.64 -0.36 -2.02
N SER A 56 16.59 0.43 -2.30
CA SER A 56 15.87 1.17 -1.25
C SER A 56 15.15 0.24 -0.27
N ILE A 57 14.55 -0.85 -0.78
CA ILE A 57 13.91 -1.88 0.04
C ILE A 57 14.93 -2.60 0.93
N GLU A 58 16.09 -2.97 0.40
CA GLU A 58 17.15 -3.65 1.16
C GLU A 58 17.69 -2.79 2.30
N GLN A 59 17.95 -1.49 2.05
CA GLN A 59 18.38 -0.54 3.09
C GLN A 59 17.34 -0.38 4.21
N PHE A 60 16.06 -0.41 3.84
CA PHE A 60 14.96 -0.39 4.78
C PHE A 60 14.92 -1.66 5.64
N LEU A 61 15.03 -2.83 5.03
CA LEU A 61 15.06 -4.11 5.73
C LEU A 61 16.31 -4.24 6.61
N GLU A 62 17.47 -3.74 6.19
CA GLU A 62 18.67 -3.70 7.02
C GLU A 62 18.47 -2.80 8.25
N SER A 63 17.84 -1.65 8.08
CA SER A 63 17.51 -0.76 9.18
C SER A 63 16.54 -1.40 10.18
N LEU A 64 15.62 -2.24 9.71
CA LEU A 64 14.62 -2.93 10.54
C LEU A 64 15.09 -4.24 11.15
N ASP A 65 15.77 -5.10 10.41
CA ASP A 65 16.07 -6.48 10.80
C ASP A 65 17.56 -6.83 10.72
N GLY A 66 18.41 -5.89 10.29
CA GLY A 66 19.85 -6.05 10.21
C GLY A 66 20.26 -6.85 8.98
N ILE A 67 20.27 -8.17 9.09
CA ILE A 67 20.78 -9.05 8.02
C ILE A 67 19.67 -9.93 7.42
N PRO A 68 19.79 -10.32 6.14
CA PRO A 68 18.90 -11.28 5.51
C PRO A 68 18.77 -12.60 6.31
N PRO A 69 17.58 -13.24 6.32
CA PRO A 69 17.44 -14.62 6.80
C PRO A 69 18.30 -15.59 5.99
N ASP A 70 18.84 -16.62 6.65
CA ASP A 70 19.35 -17.79 5.95
C ASP A 70 18.18 -18.69 5.54
N TRP A 71 17.62 -18.43 4.37
CA TRP A 71 16.47 -19.16 3.85
C TRP A 71 16.73 -20.65 3.65
N GLY A 72 17.97 -21.05 3.34
CA GLY A 72 18.32 -22.46 3.20
C GLY A 72 18.17 -23.20 4.52
N SER A 73 18.71 -22.63 5.60
CA SER A 73 18.58 -23.19 6.95
C SER A 73 17.13 -23.19 7.46
N VAL A 74 16.34 -22.15 7.14
CA VAL A 74 14.93 -22.09 7.55
C VAL A 74 14.09 -23.10 6.76
N TYR A 75 14.30 -23.18 5.44
CA TYR A 75 13.56 -24.09 4.55
C TYR A 75 13.86 -25.56 4.83
N GLY A 76 15.12 -25.89 5.13
CA GLY A 76 15.53 -27.26 5.47
C GLY A 76 15.38 -28.20 4.27
N HIS A 77 14.68 -29.33 4.46
CA HIS A 77 14.58 -30.40 3.46
C HIS A 77 13.32 -30.33 2.58
N GLY A 78 12.75 -29.13 2.40
CA GLY A 78 11.59 -28.91 1.54
C GLY A 78 10.27 -28.80 2.29
N HIS A 79 9.18 -28.63 1.54
CA HIS A 79 7.84 -28.40 2.08
C HIS A 79 7.28 -29.51 2.99
N HIS A 80 7.88 -30.69 2.97
CA HIS A 80 7.50 -31.82 3.84
C HIS A 80 8.41 -31.99 5.06
N ASP A 81 9.37 -31.09 5.26
CA ASP A 81 10.20 -31.08 6.46
C ASP A 81 9.32 -30.76 7.68
N PRO A 82 9.19 -31.67 8.65
CA PRO A 82 8.27 -31.49 9.78
C PRO A 82 8.67 -30.34 10.71
N GLY A 83 9.91 -29.82 10.60
CA GLY A 83 10.39 -28.68 11.36
C GLY A 83 10.29 -27.35 10.62
N LEU A 84 9.81 -27.32 9.38
CA LEU A 84 9.70 -26.09 8.56
C LEU A 84 8.89 -25.01 9.27
N ASP A 85 7.66 -25.36 9.68
CA ASP A 85 6.75 -24.42 10.31
C ASP A 85 7.31 -23.87 11.63
N GLU A 86 7.93 -24.73 12.45
CA GLU A 86 8.52 -24.32 13.73
C GLU A 86 9.71 -23.37 13.53
N ARG A 87 10.58 -23.63 12.53
CA ARG A 87 11.71 -22.75 12.20
C ARG A 87 11.21 -21.40 11.67
N LEU A 88 10.22 -21.40 10.79
CA LEU A 88 9.64 -20.16 10.25
C LEU A 88 8.91 -19.35 11.33
N PHE A 89 8.16 -20.01 12.20
CA PHE A 89 7.47 -19.38 13.33
C PHE A 89 8.48 -18.76 14.32
N SER A 90 9.51 -19.51 14.69
CA SER A 90 10.59 -19.02 15.56
C SER A 90 11.30 -17.81 14.94
N LEU A 91 11.61 -17.87 13.64
CA LEU A 91 12.23 -16.76 12.91
C LEU A 91 11.40 -15.47 12.96
N ASN A 92 10.10 -15.57 12.67
CA ASN A 92 9.18 -14.43 12.73
C ASN A 92 9.16 -13.83 14.14
N ARG A 93 8.97 -14.67 15.17
CA ARG A 93 8.89 -14.23 16.57
C ARG A 93 10.17 -13.58 17.06
N GLU A 94 11.33 -14.16 16.75
CA GLU A 94 12.62 -13.58 17.13
C GLU A 94 12.85 -12.21 16.50
N ARG A 95 12.44 -12.04 15.23
CA ARG A 95 12.58 -10.76 14.53
C ARG A 95 11.59 -9.72 15.01
N ASP A 96 10.35 -10.09 15.32
CA ASP A 96 9.40 -9.18 15.98
C ASP A 96 10.00 -8.55 17.25
N VAL A 97 10.61 -9.39 18.10
CA VAL A 97 11.28 -8.91 19.32
C VAL A 97 12.47 -7.99 19.00
N LYS A 98 13.27 -8.32 17.98
CA LYS A 98 14.44 -7.51 17.57
C LYS A 98 14.05 -6.17 16.94
N ARG A 99 12.85 -6.08 16.34
CA ARG A 99 12.33 -4.84 15.75
C ARG A 99 11.82 -3.85 16.79
N ALA A 100 11.35 -4.31 17.94
CA ALA A 100 10.78 -3.47 18.98
C ALA A 100 11.69 -2.28 19.33
N GLY A 101 11.13 -1.07 19.26
CA GLY A 101 11.84 0.18 19.57
C GLY A 101 12.81 0.70 18.49
N LYS A 102 12.92 0.04 17.33
CA LYS A 102 13.69 0.58 16.21
C LYS A 102 12.97 1.76 15.58
N LYS A 103 13.70 2.86 15.38
CA LYS A 103 13.19 4.08 14.71
C LYS A 103 12.63 3.81 13.32
N ALA A 104 13.13 2.78 12.62
CA ALA A 104 12.65 2.43 11.30
C ALA A 104 11.18 1.94 11.29
N LEU A 105 10.63 1.50 12.42
CA LEU A 105 9.19 1.20 12.56
C LEU A 105 8.32 2.46 12.45
N GLU A 106 8.87 3.62 12.79
CA GLU A 106 8.14 4.90 12.79
C GLU A 106 8.22 5.62 11.44
N TRP A 107 9.00 5.09 10.49
CA TRP A 107 9.19 5.73 9.19
C TRP A 107 7.91 5.76 8.36
N THR A 108 7.66 6.90 7.74
CA THR A 108 6.70 7.02 6.65
C THR A 108 7.30 6.37 5.40
N VAL A 109 6.66 5.33 4.90
CA VAL A 109 7.10 4.60 3.71
C VAL A 109 6.15 4.84 2.55
N VAL A 110 6.70 4.83 1.35
CA VAL A 110 5.94 4.92 0.10
C VAL A 110 6.34 3.76 -0.80
N PHE A 111 5.37 2.95 -1.20
CA PHE A 111 5.56 1.82 -2.11
C PHE A 111 4.49 1.82 -3.20
N LEU A 112 4.68 0.99 -4.22
CA LEU A 112 3.78 0.91 -5.36
C LEU A 112 3.06 -0.44 -5.41
N TRP A 113 1.77 -0.39 -5.71
CA TRP A 113 1.03 -1.50 -6.28
C TRP A 113 0.70 -1.21 -7.75
N SER A 114 0.46 -2.28 -8.49
CA SER A 114 -0.05 -2.19 -9.85
C SER A 114 -1.57 -1.94 -9.83
N GLY A 115 -2.07 -1.14 -10.75
CA GLY A 115 -3.49 -0.92 -10.96
C GLY A 115 -3.90 -1.08 -12.42
N GLU A 116 -5.12 -1.53 -12.67
CA GLU A 116 -5.76 -1.56 -13.97
C GLU A 116 -7.14 -0.90 -13.86
N LEU A 117 -7.42 0.07 -14.74
CA LEU A 117 -8.76 0.67 -14.81
C LEU A 117 -9.76 -0.38 -15.29
N SER A 118 -10.92 -0.41 -14.64
CA SER A 118 -12.00 -1.33 -14.95
C SER A 118 -13.20 -0.58 -15.54
N ARG A 119 -14.24 -0.34 -14.74
CA ARG A 119 -15.50 0.27 -15.16
C ARG A 119 -15.50 1.78 -14.94
N TYR A 120 -16.09 2.51 -15.89
CA TYR A 120 -16.44 3.92 -15.69
C TYR A 120 -17.64 4.05 -14.75
N GLU A 121 -17.52 4.88 -13.72
CA GLU A 121 -18.55 5.16 -12.73
C GLU A 121 -19.11 6.59 -12.96
N PRO A 122 -20.29 6.74 -13.60
CA PRO A 122 -20.82 8.04 -13.99
C PRO A 122 -21.16 8.96 -12.81
N THR A 123 -21.49 8.39 -11.66
CA THR A 123 -21.88 9.12 -10.45
C THR A 123 -20.75 9.99 -9.90
N VAL A 124 -19.53 9.46 -9.95
CA VAL A 124 -18.30 10.11 -9.47
C VAL A 124 -17.44 10.67 -10.61
N GLY A 125 -17.78 10.37 -11.86
CA GLY A 125 -17.07 10.85 -13.04
C GLY A 125 -15.67 10.24 -13.20
N GLY A 126 -15.45 9.06 -12.62
CA GLY A 126 -14.16 8.37 -12.52
C GLY A 126 -14.22 6.90 -12.97
N PHE A 127 -13.15 6.17 -12.71
CA PHE A 127 -13.00 4.76 -13.05
C PHE A 127 -12.63 3.94 -11.82
N SER A 128 -13.32 2.82 -11.62
CA SER A 128 -12.95 1.84 -10.61
C SER A 128 -11.61 1.19 -10.97
N ILE A 129 -10.79 0.87 -9.97
CA ILE A 129 -9.45 0.32 -10.18
C ILE A 129 -9.34 -1.05 -9.54
N ALA A 130 -8.88 -2.04 -10.32
CA ALA A 130 -8.40 -3.30 -9.78
C ALA A 130 -6.91 -3.15 -9.46
N ILE A 131 -6.48 -3.55 -8.26
CA ILE A 131 -5.10 -3.40 -7.80
C ILE A 131 -4.48 -4.74 -7.41
N GLY A 132 -3.16 -4.82 -7.50
CA GLY A 132 -2.41 -6.00 -7.08
C GLY A 132 -0.98 -5.66 -6.64
N PRO A 133 -0.42 -6.42 -5.69
CA PRO A 133 0.92 -6.17 -5.17
C PRO A 133 1.98 -6.32 -6.26
N ILE A 134 3.04 -5.52 -6.14
CA ILE A 134 4.26 -5.67 -6.93
C ILE A 134 5.24 -6.50 -6.11
N PHE A 135 5.85 -7.50 -6.75
CA PHE A 135 6.89 -8.34 -6.17
C PHE A 135 8.25 -7.83 -6.63
N THR A 136 9.13 -7.53 -5.68
CA THR A 136 10.47 -7.03 -5.95
C THR A 136 11.49 -8.04 -5.44
N ALA A 137 12.33 -8.56 -6.35
CA ALA A 137 13.43 -9.44 -6.00
C ALA A 137 14.54 -8.65 -5.30
N THR A 138 15.06 -9.19 -4.20
CA THR A 138 16.13 -8.60 -3.38
C THR A 138 17.07 -9.69 -2.87
N GLN A 139 18.18 -9.32 -2.25
CA GLN A 139 19.05 -10.24 -1.51
C GLN A 139 18.37 -10.86 -0.29
N TRP A 140 17.29 -10.24 0.21
CA TRP A 140 16.48 -10.78 1.30
C TRP A 140 15.49 -11.84 0.83
N GLY A 141 15.29 -12.03 -0.47
CA GLY A 141 14.20 -12.82 -1.04
C GLY A 141 13.22 -11.95 -1.84
N MET A 142 12.00 -12.44 -2.04
CA MET A 142 10.94 -11.70 -2.74
C MET A 142 10.17 -10.82 -1.76
N VAL A 143 10.21 -9.50 -1.97
CA VAL A 143 9.46 -8.56 -1.14
C VAL A 143 8.13 -8.23 -1.82
N ARG A 144 7.03 -8.31 -1.07
CA ARG A 144 5.72 -7.75 -1.47
C ARG A 144 5.12 -7.00 -0.29
N PHE A 145 4.72 -5.74 -0.48
CA PHE A 145 4.09 -4.99 0.60
C PHE A 145 2.65 -5.44 0.81
N LYS A 146 2.24 -5.63 2.07
CA LYS A 146 0.85 -5.85 2.46
C LYS A 146 0.26 -4.50 2.90
N ALA A 147 -0.83 -4.10 2.28
CA ALA A 147 -1.54 -2.88 2.60
C ALA A 147 -2.72 -3.20 3.54
N GLU A 148 -2.73 -2.57 4.72
CA GLU A 148 -3.81 -2.63 5.71
C GLU A 148 -4.57 -1.30 5.75
N ASP A 149 -5.80 -1.32 6.24
CA ASP A 149 -6.71 -0.16 6.28
C ASP A 149 -6.95 0.46 4.89
N MET A 150 -6.97 -0.39 3.85
CA MET A 150 -7.30 0.00 2.49
C MET A 150 -8.80 0.32 2.34
N PRO A 151 -9.17 1.42 1.66
CA PRO A 151 -10.57 1.72 1.41
C PRO A 151 -11.18 0.70 0.44
N GLY A 152 -12.44 0.31 0.69
CA GLY A 152 -13.12 -0.73 -0.09
C GLY A 152 -13.40 -0.36 -1.55
N ASN A 153 -13.50 0.94 -1.86
CA ASN A 153 -13.74 1.45 -3.21
C ASN A 153 -12.59 2.37 -3.66
N LEU A 154 -11.90 1.98 -4.73
CA LEU A 154 -10.83 2.76 -5.33
C LEU A 154 -11.29 3.35 -6.65
N THR A 155 -11.33 4.68 -6.72
CA THR A 155 -11.82 5.42 -7.89
C THR A 155 -10.80 6.46 -8.34
N LEU A 156 -10.37 6.34 -9.59
CA LEU A 156 -9.53 7.31 -10.26
C LEU A 156 -10.37 8.34 -11.00
N ILE A 157 -10.12 9.63 -10.76
CA ILE A 157 -10.74 10.74 -11.50
C ILE A 157 -9.73 11.31 -12.51
N PRO A 158 -9.89 11.04 -13.81
CA PRO A 158 -9.01 11.63 -14.82
C PRO A 158 -9.48 13.04 -15.17
N ASN A 159 -8.62 13.81 -15.86
CA ASN A 159 -9.06 15.07 -16.45
C ASN A 159 -10.09 14.83 -17.58
N PRO A 160 -10.87 15.85 -17.99
CA PRO A 160 -11.95 15.66 -18.97
C PRO A 160 -11.51 15.04 -20.30
N GLY A 161 -10.36 15.47 -20.86
CA GLY A 161 -9.84 14.91 -22.12
C GLY A 161 -9.39 13.45 -22.00
N GLN A 162 -8.79 13.09 -20.86
CA GLN A 162 -8.42 11.71 -20.55
C GLN A 162 -9.63 10.82 -20.32
N ARG A 163 -10.71 11.34 -19.71
CA ARG A 163 -11.92 10.57 -19.44
C ARG A 163 -12.49 9.95 -20.71
N GLU A 164 -12.73 10.76 -21.74
CA GLU A 164 -13.28 10.30 -23.01
C GLU A 164 -12.33 9.33 -23.73
N ALA A 165 -11.01 9.58 -23.65
CA ALA A 165 -10.01 8.67 -24.21
C ALA A 165 -10.02 7.31 -23.51
N PHE A 166 -10.08 7.29 -22.18
CA PHE A 166 -10.09 6.06 -21.40
C PHE A 166 -11.37 5.26 -21.59
N GLN A 167 -12.54 5.92 -21.64
CA GLN A 167 -13.80 5.25 -21.96
C GLN A 167 -13.74 4.56 -23.33
N ARG A 168 -13.25 5.26 -24.36
CA ARG A 168 -13.11 4.68 -25.70
C ARG A 168 -12.19 3.46 -25.70
N LYS A 169 -11.03 3.55 -25.04
CA LYS A 169 -10.08 2.45 -24.91
C LYS A 169 -10.69 1.23 -24.22
N LEU A 170 -11.34 1.44 -23.07
CA LEU A 170 -11.99 0.36 -22.32
C LEU A 170 -13.14 -0.28 -23.11
N ASN A 171 -13.94 0.52 -23.83
CA ASN A 171 -15.00 0.00 -24.71
C ASN A 171 -14.44 -0.83 -25.88
N ASN A 172 -13.19 -0.58 -26.28
CA ASN A 172 -12.48 -1.38 -27.28
C ASN A 172 -11.78 -2.62 -26.67
N GLY A 173 -11.92 -2.86 -25.37
CA GLY A 173 -11.24 -3.94 -24.66
C GLY A 173 -9.76 -3.69 -24.38
N GLU A 174 -9.27 -2.46 -24.54
CA GLU A 174 -7.90 -2.09 -24.18
C GLU A 174 -7.75 -1.98 -22.66
N LYS A 175 -6.64 -2.50 -22.14
CA LYS A 175 -6.25 -2.35 -20.74
C LYS A 175 -5.57 -1.00 -20.51
N ILE A 176 -5.90 -0.34 -19.42
CA ILE A 176 -5.26 0.91 -19.00
C ILE A 176 -4.63 0.68 -17.64
N GLU A 177 -3.30 0.56 -17.63
CA GLU A 177 -2.53 0.35 -16.41
C GLU A 177 -2.17 1.69 -15.74
N VAL A 178 -2.16 1.69 -14.41
CA VAL A 178 -1.75 2.80 -13.56
C VAL A 178 -0.86 2.29 -12.45
N ASP A 179 -0.09 3.18 -11.83
CA ASP A 179 0.55 2.88 -10.56
C ASP A 179 -0.27 3.45 -9.42
N VAL A 180 -0.36 2.67 -8.34
CA VAL A 180 -1.03 3.07 -7.12
C VAL A 180 0.05 3.25 -6.07
N ALA A 181 0.41 4.50 -5.81
CA ALA A 181 1.36 4.85 -4.77
C ALA A 181 0.63 4.88 -3.42
N MET A 182 1.13 4.08 -2.49
CA MET A 182 0.59 3.97 -1.14
C MET A 182 1.60 4.54 -0.17
N THR A 183 1.15 5.51 0.63
CA THR A 183 1.93 6.11 1.72
C THR A 183 1.34 5.68 3.04
N GLY A 184 2.19 5.26 3.97
CA GLY A 184 1.75 4.84 5.29
C GLY A 184 2.90 4.53 6.22
N ARG A 185 2.60 3.83 7.30
CA ARG A 185 3.57 3.42 8.33
C ARG A 185 3.42 1.94 8.63
N LEU A 186 4.51 1.31 9.06
CA LEU A 186 4.46 -0.07 9.51
C LEU A 186 3.53 -0.20 10.72
N ILE A 187 2.84 -1.33 10.83
CA ILE A 187 2.13 -1.71 12.06
C ILE A 187 3.17 -2.27 13.03
N PRO A 188 3.53 -1.59 14.14
CA PRO A 188 4.67 -1.99 14.96
C PRO A 188 4.59 -3.43 15.46
N GLU A 189 3.38 -3.90 15.77
CA GLU A 189 3.11 -5.24 16.31
C GLU A 189 3.16 -6.34 15.25
N GLU A 190 3.04 -6.00 13.96
CA GLU A 190 2.95 -6.96 12.84
C GLU A 190 3.79 -6.52 11.63
N SER A 191 4.86 -5.76 11.88
CA SER A 191 5.49 -4.93 10.84
C SER A 191 6.05 -5.70 9.64
N ILE A 192 6.53 -6.93 9.82
CA ILE A 192 7.04 -7.79 8.74
C ILE A 192 6.63 -9.23 8.99
N VAL A 193 6.06 -9.87 7.98
CA VAL A 193 5.80 -11.31 7.95
C VAL A 193 6.76 -11.99 6.97
N TYR A 194 7.43 -13.04 7.43
CA TYR A 194 8.28 -13.91 6.61
C TYR A 194 7.53 -15.21 6.26
N ASP A 195 7.63 -15.62 5.01
CA ASP A 195 7.00 -16.83 4.48
C ASP A 195 7.85 -17.43 3.33
N PHE A 196 7.38 -18.49 2.68
CA PHE A 196 7.95 -19.05 1.47
C PHE A 196 7.05 -18.86 0.26
N SER A 197 7.68 -18.74 -0.91
CA SER A 197 6.98 -18.75 -2.19
C SER A 197 6.34 -20.11 -2.46
N HIS A 198 5.12 -20.08 -3.01
CA HIS A 198 4.47 -21.27 -3.57
C HIS A 198 4.95 -21.59 -4.98
N ASP A 199 5.55 -20.62 -5.68
CA ASP A 199 5.97 -20.76 -7.08
C ASP A 199 7.41 -21.27 -7.20
N GLN A 200 8.24 -21.02 -6.19
CA GLN A 200 9.65 -21.44 -6.17
C GLN A 200 10.03 -21.97 -4.79
N GLU A 201 10.43 -23.24 -4.74
CA GLU A 201 10.88 -23.89 -3.52
C GLU A 201 12.05 -23.16 -2.87
N GLY A 202 11.96 -22.98 -1.55
CA GLY A 202 12.99 -22.35 -0.73
C GLY A 202 13.19 -20.85 -0.92
N LEU A 203 12.43 -20.23 -1.82
CA LEU A 203 12.46 -18.78 -2.00
C LEU A 203 11.66 -18.12 -0.89
N GLY A 204 12.34 -17.39 0.00
CA GLY A 204 11.69 -16.62 1.03
C GLY A 204 10.90 -15.43 0.49
N ILE A 205 9.76 -15.18 1.09
CA ILE A 205 8.90 -14.01 0.88
C ILE A 205 8.95 -13.15 2.14
N ILE A 206 9.06 -11.84 1.94
CA ILE A 206 9.05 -10.83 2.99
C ILE A 206 7.87 -9.90 2.73
N MET A 207 7.01 -9.75 3.73
CA MET A 207 5.79 -8.96 3.65
C MET A 207 5.79 -7.86 4.70
N PRO A 208 6.38 -6.70 4.42
CA PRO A 208 6.17 -5.53 5.26
C PRO A 208 4.69 -5.15 5.26
N VAL A 209 4.10 -5.02 6.45
CA VAL A 209 2.69 -4.71 6.65
C VAL A 209 2.55 -3.23 6.98
N VAL A 210 1.89 -2.49 6.09
CA VAL A 210 1.78 -1.04 6.15
C VAL A 210 0.33 -0.64 6.33
N ARG A 211 0.03 0.10 7.38
CA ARG A 211 -1.24 0.83 7.54
C ARG A 211 -1.25 2.00 6.57
N ILE A 212 -2.21 2.01 5.66
CA ILE A 212 -2.29 3.03 4.61
C ILE A 212 -2.92 4.31 5.14
N GLU A 213 -2.25 5.43 4.86
CA GLU A 213 -2.67 6.77 5.27
C GLU A 213 -3.03 7.65 4.06
N ARG A 214 -2.45 7.35 2.89
CA ARG A 214 -2.70 8.08 1.65
C ARG A 214 -2.46 7.21 0.43
N ILE A 215 -3.30 7.43 -0.59
CA ILE A 215 -3.22 6.79 -1.90
C ILE A 215 -3.11 7.88 -2.96
N ASP A 216 -2.21 7.70 -3.94
CA ASP A 216 -2.10 8.54 -5.12
C ASP A 216 -2.06 7.67 -6.38
N TYR A 217 -2.73 8.11 -7.45
CA TYR A 217 -2.76 7.40 -8.73
C TYR A 217 -1.85 8.09 -9.76
N LEU A 218 -0.98 7.31 -10.38
CA LEU A 218 -0.01 7.80 -11.36
C LEU A 218 -0.27 7.16 -12.71
N ALA A 219 -0.12 7.96 -13.78
CA ALA A 219 -0.20 7.44 -15.12
C ALA A 219 1.06 6.60 -15.39
N ARG A 220 0.88 5.32 -15.75
CA ARG A 220 2.01 4.51 -16.18
C ARG A 220 2.40 4.97 -17.59
N SER A 221 3.57 5.60 -17.71
CA SER A 221 4.12 5.91 -19.03
C SER A 221 4.47 4.60 -19.74
N ILE A 222 4.13 4.50 -21.03
CA ILE A 222 4.46 3.34 -21.90
C ILE A 222 5.99 3.12 -21.98
N HIS A 223 6.81 4.06 -21.52
CA HIS A 223 8.27 3.98 -21.53
C HIS A 223 8.93 3.47 -20.22
N ASP A 224 8.19 3.21 -19.15
CA ASP A 224 8.78 2.55 -17.97
C ASP A 224 8.72 1.03 -18.16
N GLY A 225 9.62 0.55 -19.02
CA GLY A 225 9.92 -0.86 -19.19
C GLY A 225 10.40 -1.46 -17.87
N SER A 226 9.51 -2.12 -17.15
CA SER A 226 9.87 -3.21 -16.25
C SER A 226 9.20 -4.46 -16.78
N SER A 227 10.05 -5.40 -17.17
CA SER A 227 9.74 -6.62 -17.88
C SER A 227 8.54 -7.36 -17.30
N ARG A 228 7.59 -7.70 -18.18
CA ARG A 228 6.73 -8.86 -17.99
C ARG A 228 7.63 -10.08 -17.87
N ASN A 229 7.83 -10.60 -16.66
CA ASN A 229 8.28 -11.97 -16.50
C ASN A 229 7.11 -12.87 -16.91
N ARG A 230 7.29 -13.53 -18.05
CA ARG A 230 6.61 -14.77 -18.40
C ARG A 230 7.27 -15.92 -17.66
#